data_AF-A0A392PEY5-F1
#
_entry.id   AF-A0A392PEY5-F1
#
_cell.length_a   1.000
_cell.length_b   1.000
_cell.length_c   1.000
_cell.angle_alpha   90.00
_cell.angle_beta   90.00
_cell.angle_gamma   90.00
#
_symmetry.space_group_name_H-M   'P 1'
#
loop_
_entity.id
_entity.type
_entity.pdbx_description
1 polymer ?
#
loop_
_entity_poly.entity_id
_entity_poly.type
_entity_poly.pdbx_seq_one_letter_code
_entity_poly.pdbx_strand_id
1 'polypeptide(L)'
;MCKRHFMQSLSEFASGMSAATSFAIADASNVLDYDVLNLEVPTLPVVGSLIKAGVRVLIYSGDQDSVIPLTGSRTLVQKLGRQLGLNTTVPYRVWFEGQQ
;
A
#
# COMPACT_ATOMS: atom_id res chain seq x y z
N MET A 1 2.06 -20.02 -4.60
CA MET A 1 3.36 -20.09 -3.92
C MET A 1 4.40 -19.34 -4.74
N CYS A 2 4.65 -18.07 -4.44
CA CYS A 2 5.77 -17.31 -5.01
C CYS A 2 6.20 -16.22 -4.01
N LYS A 3 6.92 -16.64 -2.96
CA LYS A 3 7.60 -15.73 -2.01
C LYS A 3 8.94 -16.29 -1.50
N ARG A 4 9.44 -17.39 -2.08
CA ARG A 4 10.70 -18.00 -1.60
C ARG A 4 11.96 -17.40 -2.23
N HIS A 5 11.87 -16.66 -3.33
CA HIS A 5 13.06 -16.07 -3.97
C HIS A 5 13.47 -14.70 -3.44
N PHE A 6 12.58 -13.93 -2.79
CA PHE A 6 12.97 -12.62 -2.24
C PHE A 6 13.70 -12.74 -0.89
N MET A 7 13.36 -13.73 -0.06
CA MET A 7 13.98 -13.91 1.27
C MET A 7 15.42 -14.45 1.23
N GLN A 8 15.87 -15.10 0.15
CA GLN A 8 17.24 -15.62 0.09
C GLN A 8 18.30 -14.50 -0.06
N SER A 9 17.94 -13.36 -0.65
CA SER A 9 18.86 -12.24 -0.83
C SER A 9 19.23 -11.55 0.50
N LEU A 10 18.34 -11.58 1.50
CA LEU A 10 18.60 -10.97 2.82
C LEU A 10 19.55 -11.79 3.70
N SER A 11 19.54 -13.14 3.60
CA SER A 11 20.45 -13.98 4.38
C SER A 11 21.92 -13.88 3.93
N GLU A 12 22.15 -13.66 2.63
CA GLU A 12 23.49 -13.48 2.07
C GLU A 12 24.09 -12.13 2.47
N PHE A 13 23.28 -11.07 2.54
CA PHE A 13 23.72 -9.73 2.93
C PHE A 13 24.17 -9.65 4.40
N ALA A 14 23.48 -10.37 5.29
CA ALA A 14 23.80 -10.40 6.73
C ALA A 14 25.15 -11.09 7.05
N SER A 15 25.64 -11.96 6.16
CA SER A 15 26.88 -12.74 6.39
C SER A 15 28.16 -11.96 6.08
N GLY A 16 28.07 -10.76 5.49
CA GLY A 16 29.22 -9.93 5.11
C GLY A 16 29.52 -8.74 6.03
N MET A 17 28.73 -8.51 7.09
CA MET A 17 28.88 -7.35 7.97
C MET A 17 29.79 -7.66 9.17
N SER A 18 30.99 -7.08 9.17
CA SER A 18 31.95 -7.11 10.28
C SER A 18 31.39 -6.45 11.55
N ALA A 19 31.58 -7.12 12.69
CA ALA A 19 31.10 -6.71 14.01
C ALA A 19 31.83 -5.46 14.55
N ALA A 20 31.20 -4.28 14.47
CA ALA A 20 31.55 -3.12 15.31
C ALA A 20 30.48 -2.02 15.40
N THR A 21 29.26 -2.20 14.88
CA THR A 21 28.16 -1.27 15.14
C THR A 21 26.84 -2.02 15.04
N SER A 22 26.13 -2.19 16.16
CA SER A 22 24.79 -2.77 16.16
C SER A 22 23.81 -1.78 15.55
N PHE A 23 23.70 -1.77 14.22
CA PHE A 23 22.53 -1.24 13.55
C PHE A 23 21.52 -2.38 13.39
N ALA A 24 20.45 -2.35 14.20
CA ALA A 24 19.31 -3.22 14.00
C ALA A 24 18.41 -2.62 12.91
N ILE A 25 18.11 -3.39 11.86
CA ILE A 25 16.99 -3.08 10.96
C ILE A 25 15.71 -3.32 11.77
N ALA A 26 15.00 -2.26 12.15
CA ALA A 26 13.71 -2.36 12.82
C ALA A 26 12.58 -2.14 11.80
N ASP A 27 11.75 -3.17 11.60
CA ASP A 27 10.59 -3.15 10.70
C ASP A 27 9.43 -2.28 11.25
N ALA A 28 9.32 -2.19 12.58
CA ALA A 28 8.49 -1.25 13.30
C ALA A 28 9.16 -0.89 14.65
N SER A 29 9.36 0.40 14.91
CA SER A 29 10.04 0.87 16.11
C SER A 29 9.05 1.40 17.15
N ASN A 30 9.17 0.94 18.39
CA ASN A 30 8.46 1.47 19.55
C ASN A 30 9.00 2.83 20.05
N VAL A 31 10.04 3.37 19.40
CA VAL A 31 10.63 4.69 19.69
C VAL A 31 9.81 5.83 19.07
N LEU A 32 9.06 5.55 18.00
CA LEU A 32 8.22 6.54 17.34
C LEU A 32 6.93 6.73 18.16
N ASP A 33 6.76 7.94 18.70
CA ASP A 33 5.58 8.35 19.44
C ASP A 33 4.52 8.88 18.48
N TYR A 34 3.74 7.96 17.92
CA TYR A 34 2.59 8.30 17.08
C TYR A 34 1.36 8.56 17.94
N ASP A 35 0.69 9.69 17.72
CA ASP A 35 -0.66 9.89 18.22
C ASP A 35 -1.61 8.95 17.46
N VAL A 36 -2.10 7.93 18.17
CA VAL A 36 -2.99 6.89 17.64
C VAL A 36 -4.30 7.45 17.10
N LEU A 37 -4.73 8.64 17.55
CA LEU A 37 -5.93 9.30 17.03
C LEU A 37 -5.74 9.77 15.58
N ASN A 38 -4.49 10.01 15.16
CA ASN A 38 -4.20 10.41 13.78
C ASN A 38 -4.45 9.30 12.76
N LEU A 39 -4.58 8.04 13.19
CA LEU A 39 -4.91 6.93 12.30
C LEU A 39 -6.26 7.10 11.60
N GLU A 40 -7.17 7.87 12.20
CA GLU A 40 -8.51 8.11 11.67
C GLU A 40 -8.61 9.41 10.86
N VAL A 41 -7.53 10.18 10.74
CA VAL A 41 -7.51 11.42 9.95
C VAL A 41 -7.76 11.07 8.48
N PRO A 42 -8.85 11.57 7.86
CA PRO A 42 -9.23 11.15 6.53
C PRO A 42 -8.23 11.65 5.49
N THR A 43 -7.57 10.71 4.80
CA THR A 43 -6.63 11.02 3.71
C THR A 43 -7.30 11.17 2.35
N LEU A 44 -8.57 10.74 2.23
CA LEU A 44 -9.34 10.77 0.99
C LEU A 44 -9.41 12.16 0.32
N PRO A 45 -9.56 13.29 1.05
CA PRO A 45 -9.52 14.63 0.45
C PRO A 45 -8.19 14.95 -0.21
N VAL A 46 -7.06 14.49 0.36
CA VAL A 46 -5.72 14.71 -0.21
C VAL A 46 -5.61 13.98 -1.54
N VAL A 47 -6.06 12.73 -1.61
CA VAL A 47 -6.12 11.95 -2.86
C VAL A 47 -6.97 12.67 -3.90
N GLY A 48 -8.12 13.22 -3.51
CA GLY A 48 -8.97 14.02 -4.40
C GLY A 48 -8.26 15.24 -4.97
N SER A 49 -7.49 15.96 -4.16
CA SER A 49 -6.69 17.10 -4.60
C SER A 49 -5.59 16.71 -5.59
N LEU A 50 -4.93 15.57 -5.38
CA LEU A 50 -3.92 15.05 -6.31
C LEU A 50 -4.53 14.71 -7.68
N ILE A 51 -5.71 14.07 -7.70
CA ILE A 51 -6.43 13.76 -8.93
C ILE A 51 -6.79 15.06 -9.67
N LYS A 52 -7.31 16.08 -8.97
CA LYS A 52 -7.63 17.38 -9.57
C LYS A 52 -6.41 18.11 -10.12
N ALA A 53 -5.24 17.89 -9.53
CA ALA A 53 -3.97 18.43 -10.01
C ALA A 53 -3.39 17.66 -11.22
N GLY A 54 -4.08 16.64 -11.72
CA GLY A 54 -3.64 15.84 -12.87
C GLY A 54 -2.62 14.74 -12.53
N VAL A 55 -2.41 14.45 -11.24
CA VAL A 55 -1.53 13.37 -10.80
C VAL A 55 -2.22 12.03 -11.02
N ARG A 56 -1.52 11.07 -11.65
CA ARG A 56 -2.03 9.71 -11.83
C ARG A 56 -1.97 8.95 -10.51
N VAL A 57 -3.11 8.39 -10.10
CA VAL A 57 -3.26 7.64 -8.85
C VAL A 57 -3.67 6.20 -9.15
N LEU A 58 -2.98 5.24 -8.55
CA LEU A 58 -3.34 3.82 -8.55
C LEU A 58 -3.63 3.39 -7.10
N ILE A 59 -4.80 2.79 -6.88
CA ILE A 59 -5.21 2.26 -5.58
C ILE A 59 -5.36 0.75 -5.73
N TYR A 60 -4.67 -0.01 -4.89
CA TYR A 60 -4.70 -1.47 -4.88
C TYR A 60 -4.98 -1.97 -3.45
N SER A 61 -5.54 -3.17 -3.33
CA SER A 61 -5.75 -3.84 -2.04
C SER A 61 -5.61 -5.34 -2.25
N GLY A 62 -4.94 -6.01 -1.31
CA GLY A 62 -4.89 -7.48 -1.28
C GLY A 62 -6.25 -8.03 -0.85
N ASP A 63 -6.69 -9.11 -1.49
CA ASP A 63 -7.96 -9.75 -1.18
C ASP A 63 -7.93 -10.62 0.09
N GLN A 64 -6.73 -11.03 0.51
CA GLN A 64 -6.49 -11.77 1.77
C GLN A 64 -6.11 -10.85 2.96
N ASP A 65 -6.20 -9.53 2.81
CA ASP A 65 -6.02 -8.59 3.92
C ASP A 65 -7.31 -8.51 4.76
N SER A 66 -7.17 -8.74 6.07
CA SER A 66 -8.27 -8.66 7.03
C SER A 66 -8.23 -7.40 7.91
N VAL A 67 -7.08 -6.70 7.99
CA VAL A 67 -6.97 -5.45 8.76
C VAL A 67 -7.68 -4.34 8.01
N ILE A 68 -7.37 -4.18 6.72
CA ILE A 68 -8.04 -3.24 5.81
C ILE A 68 -8.58 -4.01 4.60
N PRO A 69 -9.82 -4.53 4.68
CA PRO A 69 -10.36 -5.38 3.63
C PRO A 69 -10.60 -4.60 2.33
N LEU A 70 -10.48 -5.29 1.19
CA LEU A 70 -10.74 -4.79 -0.17
C LEU A 70 -12.08 -4.02 -0.28
N THR A 71 -13.11 -4.47 0.43
CA THR A 71 -14.46 -3.85 0.42
C THR A 71 -14.44 -2.43 0.99
N GLY A 72 -13.61 -2.17 2.01
CA GLY A 72 -13.42 -0.84 2.59
C GLY A 72 -12.79 0.12 1.59
N SER A 73 -11.65 -0.26 1.01
CA SER A 73 -10.97 0.50 -0.04
C SER A 73 -11.89 0.77 -1.23
N ARG A 74 -12.62 -0.24 -1.71
CA ARG A 74 -13.55 -0.11 -2.84
C ARG A 74 -14.65 0.91 -2.56
N THR A 75 -15.20 0.92 -1.35
CA THR A 75 -16.26 1.85 -0.93
C THR A 75 -15.74 3.29 -0.90
N LEU A 76 -14.55 3.52 -0.36
CA LEU A 76 -13.93 4.85 -0.31
C LEU A 76 -13.61 5.39 -1.71
N VAL A 77 -13.05 4.55 -2.59
CA VAL A 77 -12.78 4.92 -3.98
C VAL A 77 -14.05 5.25 -4.74
N GLN A 78 -15.11 4.46 -4.57
CA GLN A 78 -16.40 4.74 -5.21
C GLN A 78 -17.01 6.06 -4.72
N LYS A 79 -16.92 6.33 -3.41
CA LYS A 79 -17.36 7.61 -2.82
C LYS A 79 -16.57 8.78 -3.42
N LEU A 80 -15.25 8.67 -3.51
CA LEU A 80 -14.39 9.71 -4.10
C LEU A 80 -14.74 9.94 -5.58
N GLY A 81 -14.89 8.88 -6.36
CA GLY A 81 -15.28 8.98 -7.77
C GLY A 81 -16.60 9.73 -7.96
N ARG A 82 -17.62 9.42 -7.14
CA ARG A 82 -18.91 10.15 -7.15
C ARG A 82 -18.75 11.62 -6.78
N GLN A 83 -17.96 11.92 -5.74
CA GLN A 83 -17.69 13.30 -5.31
C GLN A 83 -16.97 14.13 -6.37
N LEU A 84 -16.12 13.48 -7.17
CA LEU A 84 -15.37 14.11 -8.26
C LEU A 84 -16.11 14.10 -9.61
N GLY A 85 -17.27 13.45 -9.71
CA GLY A 85 -18.00 13.29 -10.97
C GLY A 85 -17.26 12.44 -12.01
N LEU A 86 -16.42 11.49 -11.56
CA LEU A 86 -15.66 10.62 -12.45
C LEU A 86 -16.54 9.48 -12.99
N ASN A 87 -16.40 9.21 -14.28
CA ASN A 87 -17.04 8.08 -14.94
C ASN A 87 -16.10 6.87 -15.00
N THR A 88 -16.68 5.68 -14.88
CA THR A 88 -15.96 4.44 -15.12
C THR A 88 -15.63 4.33 -16.60
N THR A 89 -14.36 4.44 -16.96
CA THR A 89 -13.90 4.31 -18.35
C THR A 89 -13.77 2.86 -18.78
N VAL A 90 -13.43 1.95 -17.85
CA VAL A 90 -13.36 0.52 -18.11
C VAL A 90 -14.01 -0.27 -16.97
N PRO A 91 -14.94 -1.19 -17.25
CA PRO A 91 -15.61 -1.97 -16.21
C PRO A 91 -14.62 -2.88 -15.47
N TYR A 92 -15.05 -3.31 -14.27
CA TYR A 92 -14.30 -4.26 -13.45
C TYR A 92 -14.06 -5.56 -14.22
N ARG A 93 -12.79 -5.95 -14.33
CA ARG A 93 -12.35 -7.14 -15.04
C ARG A 93 -11.08 -7.69 -14.41
N VAL A 94 -10.81 -8.97 -14.66
CA VAL A 94 -9.55 -9.61 -14.29
C VAL A 94 -8.39 -9.00 -15.07
N TRP A 95 -7.21 -9.00 -14.46
CA TRP A 95 -5.94 -8.64 -15.11
C TRP A 95 -5.04 -9.87 -15.07
N PHE A 96 -4.23 -10.05 -16.10
CA PHE A 96 -3.30 -11.17 -16.24
C PHE A 96 -1.87 -10.65 -16.24
N GLU A 97 -0.98 -11.37 -15.57
CA GLU A 97 0.46 -11.16 -15.69
C GLU A 97 0.96 -11.96 -16.90
N GLY A 98 1.12 -11.30 -18.05
CA GLY A 98 1.66 -11.91 -19.27
C GLY A 98 0.61 -12.51 -20.23
N GLN A 99 1.12 -13.34 -21.16
CA GLN A 99 0.30 -14.13 -22.09
C GLN A 99 -0.01 -15.47 -21.44
N GLN A 100 -1.28 -15.88 -21.54
CA GLN A 100 -1.86 -17.04 -20.88
C GLN A 100 -1.34 -18.38 -21.45
#